data_AF-A0A2D7GCL7-F1
#
_entry.id   AF-A0A2D7GCL7-F1
#
_cell.length_a   1.000
_cell.length_b   1.000
_cell.length_c   1.000
_cell.angle_alpha   90.00
_cell.angle_beta   90.00
_cell.angle_gamma   90.00
#
_symmetry.space_group_name_H-M   'P 1'
#
loop_
_entity.id
_entity.type
_entity.pdbx_description
1 polymer ?
#
loop_
_entity_poly.entity_id
_entity_poly.type
_entity_poly.pdbx_seq_one_letter_code
_entity_poly.pdbx_strand_id
1 'polypeptide(L)' 'MGSKLQRQNQHIRRLASKIKRHKKRGWSTEKMEKELSYCTGDSDRPSFNTGAIADSRNKRRSLSNKNEQ' A
#
# COMPACT_ATOMS: atom_id res chain seq x y z
N MET A 1 -6.18 -20.54 -13.62
CA MET A 1 -5.94 -19.31 -12.83
C MET A 1 -5.94 -18.12 -13.79
N GLY A 2 -6.87 -17.15 -13.65
CA GLY A 2 -6.99 -16.01 -14.58
C GLY A 2 -5.78 -15.08 -14.54
N SER A 3 -5.63 -14.19 -15.54
CA SER A 3 -4.49 -13.27 -15.66
C SER A 3 -4.36 -12.33 -14.45
N LYS A 4 -3.18 -11.72 -14.25
CA LYS A 4 -2.94 -10.77 -13.15
C LYS A 4 -3.97 -9.64 -13.16
N LEU A 5 -4.24 -9.08 -14.35
CA LEU A 5 -5.23 -8.03 -14.55
C LEU A 5 -6.64 -8.51 -14.22
N GLN A 6 -7.03 -9.71 -14.65
CA GLN A 6 -8.33 -10.30 -14.31
C GLN A 6 -8.50 -10.46 -12.79
N ARG A 7 -7.46 -10.92 -12.09
CA ARG A 7 -7.49 -11.06 -10.62
C ARG A 7 -7.57 -9.69 -9.92
N GLN A 8 -6.86 -8.68 -10.39
CA GLN A 8 -6.92 -7.32 -9.86
C GLN A 8 -8.31 -6.71 -10.04
N ASN A 9 -8.90 -6.83 -11.23
CA ASN A 9 -10.24 -6.35 -11.51
C ASN A 9 -11.29 -7.06 -10.64
N GLN A 10 -11.14 -8.38 -10.43
CA GLN A 10 -12.00 -9.13 -9.52
C GLN A 10 -11.84 -8.64 -8.06
N HIS A 11 -10.62 -8.34 -7.63
CA HIS A 11 -10.34 -7.83 -6.29
C HIS A 11 -11.01 -6.47 -6.04
N ILE A 12 -10.88 -5.52 -6.98
CA ILE A 12 -11.51 -4.20 -6.93
C ILE A 12 -13.04 -4.34 -6.79
N ARG A 13 -13.67 -5.16 -7.64
CA ARG A 13 -15.13 -5.41 -7.58
C ARG A 13 -15.59 -5.97 -6.22
N ARG A 14 -14.81 -6.88 -5.64
CA ARG A 14 -15.10 -7.46 -4.32
C ARG A 14 -14.98 -6.44 -3.20
N LEU A 15 -13.95 -5.58 -3.21
CA LEU A 15 -13.77 -4.51 -2.23
C LEU A 15 -14.95 -3.51 -2.29
N ALA A 16 -15.28 -3.01 -3.47
CA ALA A 16 -16.41 -2.10 -3.67
C ALA A 16 -17.73 -2.70 -3.15
N SER A 17 -17.97 -3.98 -3.44
CA SER A 17 -19.17 -4.69 -2.97
C SER A 17 -19.20 -4.87 -1.45
N LYS A 18 -18.04 -5.10 -0.80
CA LYS A 18 -17.94 -5.17 0.66
C LYS A 18 -18.22 -3.81 1.31
N ILE A 19 -17.63 -2.74 0.78
CA ILE A 19 -17.86 -1.36 1.25
C ILE A 19 -19.36 -1.04 1.22
N LYS A 20 -20.04 -1.31 0.10
CA LYS A 20 -21.49 -1.09 -0.02
C LYS A 20 -22.29 -1.84 1.05
N ARG A 21 -21.95 -3.11 1.31
CA ARG A 21 -22.63 -3.93 2.34
C ARG A 21 -22.35 -3.42 3.75
N HIS A 22 -21.12 -2.99 4.04
CA HIS A 22 -20.75 -2.46 5.36
C HIS A 22 -21.40 -1.10 5.62
N LYS A 23 -21.41 -0.19 4.65
CA LYS A 23 -22.14 1.09 4.76
C LYS A 23 -23.62 0.87 5.05
N LYS A 24 -24.27 -0.08 4.36
CA LYS A 24 -25.67 -0.44 4.62
C LYS A 24 -25.90 -0.97 6.05
N ARG A 25 -24.89 -1.60 6.66
CA ARG A 25 -24.94 -2.14 8.03
C ARG A 25 -24.48 -1.13 9.09
N GLY A 26 -24.10 0.10 8.70
CA GLY A 26 -23.53 1.08 9.62
C GLY A 26 -22.15 0.71 10.16
N TRP A 27 -21.44 -0.20 9.50
CA TRP A 27 -20.08 -0.59 9.89
C TRP A 27 -19.04 0.33 9.27
N SER A 28 -17.94 0.55 9.99
CA SER A 28 -16.83 1.36 9.47
C SER A 28 -16.26 0.76 8.18
N THR A 29 -16.02 1.64 7.20
CA THR A 29 -15.45 1.30 5.88
C THR A 29 -14.13 1.97 5.57
N GLU A 30 -13.62 2.82 6.46
CA GLU A 30 -12.45 3.68 6.21
C GLU A 30 -11.24 2.90 5.68
N LYS A 31 -10.90 1.79 6.33
CA LYS A 31 -9.76 0.95 5.91
C LYS A 31 -9.96 0.33 4.53
N MET A 32 -11.19 -0.08 4.20
CA MET A 32 -11.48 -0.68 2.89
C MET A 32 -11.50 0.36 1.78
N GLU A 33 -11.97 1.58 2.08
CA GLU A 33 -11.95 2.70 1.13
C GLU A 33 -10.51 3.13 0.85
N LYS A 34 -9.66 3.16 1.88
CA LYS A 34 -8.22 3.40 1.73
C LYS A 34 -7.52 2.35 0.89
N GLU A 35 -7.79 1.06 1.10
CA GLU A 35 -7.20 0.02 0.25
C GLU A 35 -7.77 0.05 -1.19
N LEU A 36 -9.04 0.45 -1.37
CA LEU A 36 -9.62 0.62 -2.69
C LEU A 36 -8.92 1.75 -3.45
N SER A 37 -8.61 2.88 -2.81
CA SER A 37 -7.93 4.01 -3.47
C SER A 37 -6.52 3.64 -3.96
N TYR A 38 -5.79 2.81 -3.20
CA TYR A 38 -4.52 2.25 -3.67
C TYR A 38 -4.68 1.33 -4.88
N CYS A 39 -5.80 0.60 -4.97
CA CYS A 39 -6.04 -0.34 -6.06
C CYS A 39 -6.49 0.34 -7.36
N THR A 40 -7.21 1.47 -7.26
CA THR A 40 -7.69 2.26 -8.40
C THR A 40 -6.64 3.24 -8.93
N GLY A 41 -5.58 3.49 -8.15
CA GLY A 41 -4.55 4.47 -8.49
C GLY A 41 -4.92 5.90 -8.09
N ASP A 42 -6.00 6.08 -7.31
CA ASP A 42 -6.41 7.38 -6.77
C ASP A 42 -5.48 7.87 -5.65
N SER A 43 -4.71 6.95 -5.06
CA SER A 43 -3.71 7.27 -4.04
C SER A 43 -2.50 6.37 -4.19
N ASP A 44 -1.31 6.94 -4.01
CA ASP A 44 -0.09 6.15 -3.98
C ASP A 44 0.03 5.36 -2.68
N ARG A 45 0.45 4.10 -2.81
CA ARG A 45 0.74 3.28 -1.64
C ARG A 45 2.01 3.81 -0.98
N PRO A 46 2.02 4.08 0.33
CA PRO A 46 3.20 4.62 0.99
C PRO A 46 4.39 3.70 0.79
N SER A 47 5.46 4.25 0.22
CA SER A 47 6.73 3.55 0.08
C SER A 47 7.53 3.72 1.36
N PHE A 48 7.86 2.61 2.01
CA PHE A 48 8.78 2.60 3.14
C PHE A 48 10.14 2.10 2.67
N ASN A 49 11.20 2.69 3.22
CA ASN A 49 12.54 2.12 3.06
C ASN A 49 12.52 0.71 3.65
N THR A 50 12.99 -0.27 2.88
CA THR A 50 13.09 -1.67 3.32
C THR A 50 14.50 -2.20 3.03
N GLY A 51 14.83 -3.37 3.57
CA GLY A 51 16.12 -4.02 3.35
C GLY A 51 17.30 -3.23 3.91
N ALA A 52 18.42 -3.22 3.17
CA ALA A 52 19.68 -2.63 3.61
C ALA A 52 19.59 -1.13 3.96
N ILE A 53 18.67 -0.39 3.33
CA ILE A 53 18.45 1.05 3.58
C ILE A 53 17.73 1.27 4.92
N ALA A 54 16.84 0.36 5.30
CA ALA A 54 16.13 0.42 6.57
C ALA A 54 16.94 -0.15 7.75
N ASP A 55 18.00 -0.90 7.45
CA ASP A 55 18.82 -1.56 8.46
C ASP A 55 19.59 -0.52 9.30
N SER A 56 19.27 -0.45 10.58
CA SER A 56 19.89 0.49 11.53
C SER A 56 21.40 0.30 11.65
N ARG A 57 21.94 -0.89 11.33
CA ARG A 57 23.37 -1.19 11.33
C ARG A 57 24.12 -0.43 10.25
N ASN A 58 23.47 -0.16 9.11
CA ASN A 58 24.06 0.53 7.97
C ASN A 58 24.09 2.06 8.13
N LYS A 59 23.38 2.60 9.13
CA LYS A 59 23.26 4.05 9.38
C LYS A 59 24.58 4.74 9.73
N ARG A 60 25.57 3.99 10.23
CA ARG A 60 26.92 4.53 10.57
C ARG A 60 27.83 4.74 9.35
N ARG A 61 27.61 4.04 8.23
CA ARG A 61 28.46 4.17 7.02
C ARG A 61 28.12 5.38 6.16
N SER A 62 26.92 5.94 6.27
CA SER A 62 26.49 7.08 5.45
C SER A 62 26.95 8.44 5.99
N LEU A 63 27.45 8.51 7.22
CA LEU A 63 27.93 9.74 7.87
C LEU A 63 29.45 9.96 7.72
N SER A 64 30.22 8.93 7.39
CA SER A 64 31.68 9.05 7.21
C SER A 64 32.09 9.61 5.85
N ASN A 65 31.25 9.46 4.81
CA ASN A 65 31.60 9.87 3.44
C ASN A 65 31.21 11.32 3.11
N LYS A 66 30.73 12.11 4.08
CA LYS A 66 30.39 13.52 3.89
C LYS A 66 31.49 14.49 4.34
N ASN A 67 32.58 13.98 4.89
CA ASN A 67 33.68 14.79 5.45
C ASN A 67 34.94 14.79 4.57
N GLU A 68 34.85 14.34 3.32
CA GLU A 68 35.99 14.29 2.37
C GLU A 68 35.73 15.10 1.07
N GLN A 69 34.94 16.18 1.15
CA GLN A 69 34.95 17.25 0.15
C GLN A 69 35.39 18.57 0.77
#